data_AF-A0AAX3WRC0-F1
#
_entry.id   AF-A0AAX3WRC0-F1
#
_cell.length_a   1.000
_cell.length_b   1.000
_cell.length_c   1.000
_cell.angle_alpha   90.00
_cell.angle_beta   90.00
_cell.angle_gamma   90.00
#
_symmetry.space_group_name_H-M   'P 1'
#
loop_
_entity.id
_entity.type
_entity.pdbx_description
1 polymer ?
#
loop_
_entity_poly.entity_id
_entity_poly.type
_entity_poly.pdbx_seq_one_letter_code
_entity_poly.pdbx_strand_id
1 'polypeptide(L)'
;MSESAPDQPPRTRHGKAKRHHYVPEMILRRFAGPDLHLWSFDKRHPGYGIERKPIARLFREWDLYTSVDAAGGRDRSAETRLSVMESRASPVLDRIVAEARQGRLATVSNADREALADILVAQIRRSPDAFNSITAKWDFDAFIADRLAEWEAAGRSVEDADRADLLSGRFVAQTRRNLLAQTVVEPLLRVSAGVLRRGFIVGMLTKPNRSFLVGSALLARFNGRITQRNGFLDPTMEAWMPIARDVAICSYGERGNERIMEVEDAGLRKINGLLSRQSTVVASASRELVVAYTRRLHRAPLEGAVSPSA
;
A
#
# COMPACT_ATOMS: atom_id res chain seq x y z
N MET A 1 51.82 -28.39 27.70
CA MET A 1 51.51 -26.94 27.59
C MET A 1 50.66 -26.79 26.35
N SER A 2 49.34 -26.67 26.52
CA SER A 2 48.34 -26.64 25.45
C SER A 2 47.88 -25.21 25.28
N GLU A 3 48.22 -24.58 24.16
CA GLU A 3 47.74 -23.24 23.81
C GLU A 3 46.24 -23.28 23.55
N SER A 4 45.52 -22.49 24.33
CA SER A 4 44.09 -22.20 24.21
C SER A 4 43.83 -21.29 23.01
N ALA A 5 42.97 -21.73 22.10
CA ALA A 5 42.47 -20.93 20.98
C ALA A 5 41.68 -19.69 21.48
N PRO A 6 41.73 -18.56 20.75
CA PRO A 6 41.06 -17.34 21.18
C PRO A 6 39.53 -17.44 21.04
N ASP A 7 38.88 -16.95 22.08
CA ASP A 7 37.44 -16.85 22.28
C ASP A 7 36.78 -16.10 21.11
N GLN A 8 35.96 -16.79 20.31
CA GLN A 8 35.13 -16.14 19.30
C GLN A 8 33.96 -15.45 20.01
N PRO A 9 33.71 -14.15 19.76
CA PRO A 9 32.58 -13.47 20.37
C PRO A 9 31.25 -14.11 19.94
N PRO A 10 30.25 -14.13 20.83
CA PRO A 10 29.01 -14.85 20.60
C PRO A 10 28.29 -14.29 19.37
N ARG A 11 28.01 -15.18 18.40
CA ARG A 11 27.14 -14.89 17.25
C ARG A 11 25.78 -14.44 17.74
N THR A 12 25.52 -13.13 17.72
CA THR A 12 24.20 -12.55 17.99
C THR A 12 23.17 -13.17 17.04
N ARG A 13 22.12 -13.78 17.59
CA ARG A 13 21.00 -14.38 16.83
C ARG A 13 20.42 -13.35 15.85
N HIS A 14 20.72 -13.49 14.57
CA HIS A 14 20.05 -12.73 13.52
C HIS A 14 18.55 -13.02 13.56
N GLY A 15 17.74 -12.00 13.88
CA GLY A 15 16.29 -12.11 13.84
C GLY A 15 15.85 -12.59 12.45
N LYS A 16 15.18 -13.75 12.41
CA LYS A 16 14.75 -14.43 11.18
C LYS A 16 14.05 -13.45 10.23
N ALA A 17 14.50 -13.38 8.97
CA ALA A 17 13.84 -12.59 7.93
C ALA A 17 12.36 -12.97 7.85
N LYS A 18 11.47 -11.98 7.73
CA LYS A 18 10.02 -12.18 7.71
C LYS A 18 9.43 -11.62 6.42
N ARG A 19 8.44 -12.32 5.87
CA ARG A 19 7.67 -11.84 4.71
C ARG A 19 6.55 -10.95 5.23
N HIS A 20 6.50 -9.71 4.74
CA HIS A 20 5.47 -8.75 5.09
C HIS A 20 4.51 -8.56 3.92
N HIS A 21 3.21 -8.59 4.23
CA HIS A 21 2.18 -8.31 3.25
C HIS A 21 1.99 -6.79 3.11
N TYR A 22 2.07 -6.29 1.88
CA TYR A 22 1.74 -4.90 1.57
C TYR A 22 0.27 -4.69 1.18
N VAL A 23 -0.44 -5.78 0.82
CA VAL A 23 -1.90 -5.83 0.87
C VAL A 23 -2.29 -6.68 2.08
N PRO A 24 -2.96 -6.12 3.11
CA PRO A 24 -3.28 -6.87 4.33
C PRO A 24 -4.01 -8.18 4.07
N GLU A 25 -3.61 -9.26 4.75
CA GLU A 25 -4.22 -10.58 4.57
C GLU A 25 -5.72 -10.54 4.93
N MET A 26 -6.10 -9.72 5.91
CA MET A 26 -7.51 -9.49 6.26
C MET A 26 -8.33 -9.06 5.03
N ILE A 27 -7.80 -8.22 4.14
CA ILE A 27 -8.50 -7.80 2.91
C ILE A 27 -8.52 -8.96 1.92
N LEU A 28 -7.39 -9.65 1.71
CA LEU A 28 -7.29 -10.76 0.75
C LEU A 28 -8.30 -11.89 1.04
N ARG A 29 -8.57 -12.19 2.31
CA ARG A 29 -9.57 -13.18 2.72
C ARG A 29 -10.99 -12.85 2.21
N ARG A 30 -11.32 -11.57 2.05
CA ARG A 30 -12.62 -11.11 1.53
C ARG A 30 -12.72 -11.14 0.00
N PHE A 31 -11.60 -11.41 -0.67
CA PHE A 31 -11.54 -11.66 -2.12
C PHE A 31 -11.49 -13.14 -2.45
N ALA A 32 -10.78 -13.93 -1.64
CA ALA A 32 -10.57 -15.34 -1.88
C ALA A 32 -11.83 -16.17 -1.63
N GLY A 33 -11.90 -17.32 -2.31
CA GLY A 33 -12.90 -18.35 -1.98
C GLY A 33 -12.52 -19.14 -0.72
N PRO A 34 -13.29 -20.19 -0.39
CA PRO A 34 -13.05 -21.03 0.78
C PRO A 34 -11.64 -21.66 0.82
N ASP A 35 -11.03 -21.88 -0.34
CA ASP A 35 -9.69 -22.46 -0.44
C ASP A 35 -8.56 -21.44 -0.25
N LEU A 36 -8.88 -20.16 0.00
CA LEU A 36 -7.92 -19.08 0.22
C LEU A 36 -6.91 -18.90 -0.93
N HIS A 37 -7.32 -19.17 -2.17
CA HIS A 37 -6.52 -18.93 -3.36
C HIS A 37 -7.06 -17.78 -4.22
N LEU A 38 -6.15 -17.11 -4.92
CA LEU A 38 -6.47 -16.14 -5.97
C LEU A 38 -5.63 -16.44 -7.22
N TRP A 39 -6.17 -16.10 -8.38
CA TRP A 39 -5.40 -15.96 -9.60
C TRP A 39 -4.66 -14.63 -9.56
N SER A 40 -3.40 -14.62 -9.97
CA SER A 40 -2.53 -13.46 -9.90
C SER A 40 -1.67 -13.32 -11.14
N PHE A 41 -1.29 -12.09 -11.45
CA PHE A 41 -0.31 -11.75 -12.48
C PHE A 41 0.68 -10.73 -11.93
N ASP A 42 1.97 -11.00 -12.09
CA ASP A 42 3.05 -10.10 -11.70
C ASP A 42 3.69 -9.50 -12.95
N LYS A 43 3.50 -8.19 -13.15
CA LYS A 43 4.01 -7.46 -14.31
C LYS A 43 5.53 -7.40 -14.37
N ARG A 44 6.24 -7.60 -13.25
CA ARG A 44 7.71 -7.66 -13.23
C ARG A 44 8.23 -8.92 -13.91
N HIS A 45 7.42 -9.98 -13.93
CA HIS A 45 7.80 -11.29 -14.42
C HIS A 45 6.72 -11.87 -15.34
N PRO A 46 6.42 -11.20 -16.47
CA PRO A 46 5.32 -11.58 -17.36
C PRO A 46 5.46 -13.00 -17.92
N GLY A 47 6.69 -13.52 -18.00
CA GLY A 47 6.99 -14.89 -18.45
C GLY A 47 6.40 -16.00 -17.58
N TYR A 48 6.09 -15.74 -16.31
CA TYR A 48 5.39 -16.73 -15.46
C TYR A 48 3.89 -16.80 -15.76
N GLY A 49 3.35 -15.85 -16.52
CA GLY A 49 1.94 -15.81 -16.86
C GLY A 49 1.02 -15.62 -15.64
N ILE A 50 -0.20 -16.12 -15.75
CA ILE A 50 -1.22 -16.02 -14.69
C ILE A 50 -1.18 -17.28 -13.83
N GLU A 51 -0.92 -17.10 -12.55
CA GLU A 51 -0.72 -18.19 -11.59
C GLU A 51 -1.78 -18.19 -10.49
N ARG A 52 -2.19 -19.38 -10.06
CA ARG A 52 -3.08 -19.56 -8.90
C ARG A 52 -2.22 -19.74 -7.64
N LYS A 53 -2.35 -18.85 -6.67
CA LYS A 53 -1.52 -18.84 -5.46
C LYS A 53 -2.38 -18.68 -4.20
N PRO A 54 -1.99 -19.29 -3.08
CA PRO A 54 -2.64 -19.03 -1.80
C PRO A 54 -2.40 -17.57 -1.38
N ILE A 55 -3.36 -16.95 -0.70
CA ILE A 55 -3.26 -15.53 -0.29
C ILE A 55 -2.01 -15.25 0.55
N ALA A 56 -1.57 -16.20 1.39
CA ALA A 56 -0.34 -16.11 2.20
C ALA A 56 0.96 -16.03 1.36
N ARG A 57 0.87 -16.24 0.04
CA ARG A 57 1.97 -16.12 -0.91
C ARG A 57 1.88 -14.90 -1.82
N LEU A 58 0.78 -14.16 -1.77
CA LEU A 58 0.55 -12.98 -2.59
C LEU A 58 0.95 -11.69 -1.87
N PHE A 59 1.21 -10.64 -2.64
CA PHE A 59 1.42 -9.28 -2.15
C PHE A 59 2.38 -9.14 -0.97
N ARG A 60 3.54 -9.81 -1.05
CA ARG A 60 4.52 -9.85 0.03
C ARG A 60 5.93 -9.56 -0.44
N GLU A 61 6.72 -8.97 0.43
CA GLU A 61 8.16 -8.76 0.25
C GLU A 61 8.92 -9.09 1.55
N TRP A 62 10.16 -9.52 1.43
CA TRP A 62 11.01 -9.82 2.57
C TRP A 62 11.46 -8.54 3.28
N ASP A 63 11.34 -8.53 4.61
CA ASP A 63 11.82 -7.48 5.50
C ASP A 63 11.35 -6.06 5.11
N LEU A 64 10.18 -5.95 4.45
CA LEU A 64 9.65 -4.69 3.89
C LEU A 64 9.47 -3.56 4.92
N TYR A 65 9.08 -3.90 6.15
CA TYR A 65 8.85 -2.96 7.25
C TYR A 65 9.89 -3.10 8.36
N THR A 66 11.06 -3.67 8.03
CA THR A 66 12.19 -3.75 8.95
C THR A 66 13.19 -2.69 8.57
N SER A 67 13.35 -1.69 9.43
CA SER A 67 14.48 -0.77 9.35
C SER A 67 15.69 -1.37 10.05
N VAL A 68 16.87 -1.04 9.55
CA VAL A 68 18.15 -1.44 10.16
C VAL A 68 18.90 -0.17 10.56
N ASP A 69 19.32 -0.07 11.83
CA ASP A 69 20.13 1.04 12.33
C ASP A 69 21.60 0.91 11.91
N ALA A 70 22.41 1.94 12.21
CA ALA A 70 23.83 1.98 11.87
C ALA A 70 24.66 0.86 12.54
N ALA A 71 24.18 0.30 13.66
CA ALA A 71 24.82 -0.81 14.37
C ALA A 71 24.32 -2.19 13.88
N GLY A 72 23.47 -2.24 12.85
CA GLY A 72 22.88 -3.48 12.32
C GLY A 72 21.69 -3.99 13.14
N GLY A 73 21.22 -3.22 14.12
CA GLY A 73 20.01 -3.49 14.89
C GLY A 73 18.76 -3.41 14.03
N ARG A 74 17.89 -4.42 14.12
CA ARG A 74 16.62 -4.46 13.37
C ARG A 74 15.51 -3.82 14.21
N ASP A 75 14.87 -2.78 13.70
CA ASP A 75 13.66 -2.20 14.26
C ASP A 75 12.41 -2.78 13.58
N ARG A 76 11.46 -3.25 14.39
CA ARG A 76 10.18 -3.86 13.99
C ARG A 76 8.96 -3.05 14.44
N SER A 77 9.17 -1.81 14.90
CA SER A 77 8.11 -0.91 15.38
C SER A 77 7.00 -0.71 14.34
N ALA A 78 7.36 -0.63 13.05
CA ALA A 78 6.41 -0.50 11.96
C ALA A 78 5.46 -1.70 11.84
N GLU A 79 5.99 -2.92 11.98
CA GLU A 79 5.17 -4.15 11.95
C GLU A 79 4.15 -4.17 13.08
N THR A 80 4.58 -3.84 14.31
CA THR A 80 3.69 -3.78 15.48
C THR A 80 2.58 -2.76 15.29
N ARG A 81 2.90 -1.55 14.80
CA ARG A 81 1.91 -0.49 14.57
C ARG A 81 0.90 -0.87 13.48
N LEU A 82 1.36 -1.45 12.37
CA LEU A 82 0.47 -1.95 11.32
C LEU A 82 -0.46 -3.05 11.84
N SER A 83 0.05 -3.96 12.67
CA SER A 83 -0.78 -5.00 13.30
C SER A 83 -1.88 -4.40 14.18
N VAL A 84 -1.58 -3.34 14.95
CA VAL A 84 -2.59 -2.66 15.77
C VAL A 84 -3.65 -1.97 14.90
N MET A 85 -3.24 -1.28 13.83
CA MET A 85 -4.17 -0.64 12.88
C MET A 85 -5.08 -1.67 12.21
N GLU A 86 -4.53 -2.81 11.77
CA GLU A 86 -5.30 -3.90 11.15
C GLU A 86 -6.29 -4.52 12.13
N SER A 87 -5.87 -4.79 13.37
CA SER A 87 -6.76 -5.33 14.42
C SER A 87 -7.93 -4.40 14.72
N ARG A 88 -7.71 -3.08 14.70
CA ARG A 88 -8.79 -2.08 14.87
C ARG A 88 -9.70 -2.02 13.65
N ALA A 89 -9.15 -2.05 12.44
CA ALA A 89 -9.91 -1.87 11.21
C ALA A 89 -10.70 -3.11 10.77
N SER A 90 -10.18 -4.32 11.01
CA SER A 90 -10.81 -5.57 10.53
C SER A 90 -12.29 -5.71 10.96
N PRO A 91 -12.67 -5.58 12.24
CA PRO A 91 -14.07 -5.72 12.63
C PRO A 91 -14.98 -4.65 12.03
N VAL A 92 -14.44 -3.44 11.75
CA VAL A 92 -15.18 -2.37 11.07
C VAL A 92 -15.46 -2.75 9.62
N LEU A 93 -14.44 -3.26 8.91
CA LEU A 93 -14.58 -3.73 7.54
C LEU A 93 -15.53 -4.91 7.42
N ASP A 94 -15.49 -5.86 8.35
CA ASP A 94 -16.45 -6.99 8.38
C ASP A 94 -17.88 -6.50 8.51
N ARG A 95 -18.13 -5.55 9.43
CA ARG A 95 -19.45 -4.94 9.62
C ARG A 95 -19.93 -4.23 8.36
N ILE A 96 -19.07 -3.42 7.74
CA ILE A 96 -19.40 -2.71 6.49
C ILE A 96 -19.77 -3.70 5.39
N VAL A 97 -18.97 -4.77 5.18
CA VAL A 97 -19.25 -5.76 4.15
C VAL A 97 -20.55 -6.52 4.42
N ALA A 98 -20.78 -6.91 5.68
CA ALA A 98 -21.97 -7.66 6.08
C ALA A 98 -23.26 -6.85 5.90
N GLU A 99 -23.27 -5.58 6.33
CA GLU A 99 -24.41 -4.68 6.17
C GLU A 99 -24.62 -4.29 4.71
N ALA A 100 -23.53 -4.03 3.98
CA ALA A 100 -23.60 -3.71 2.57
C ALA A 100 -24.31 -4.83 1.80
N ARG A 101 -23.90 -6.08 1.97
CA ARG A 101 -24.54 -7.23 1.29
C ARG A 101 -26.05 -7.38 1.56
N GLN A 102 -26.57 -6.71 2.59
CA GLN A 102 -27.99 -6.65 2.93
C GLN A 102 -28.67 -5.35 2.47
N GLY A 103 -27.99 -4.53 1.67
CA GLY A 103 -28.46 -3.23 1.19
C GLY A 103 -28.43 -2.11 2.23
N ARG A 104 -27.73 -2.31 3.36
CA ARG A 104 -27.72 -1.36 4.49
C ARG A 104 -26.39 -0.67 4.66
N LEU A 105 -26.44 0.57 5.12
CA LEU A 105 -25.25 1.30 5.53
C LEU A 105 -24.90 0.92 6.98
N ALA A 106 -23.67 0.46 7.21
CA ALA A 106 -23.22 0.14 8.56
C ALA A 106 -23.15 1.39 9.44
N THR A 107 -23.52 1.26 10.71
CA THR A 107 -23.26 2.30 11.72
C THR A 107 -21.75 2.37 11.99
N VAL A 108 -21.17 3.54 11.77
CA VAL A 108 -19.74 3.82 11.95
C VAL A 108 -19.57 4.90 13.03
N SER A 109 -19.06 4.49 14.18
CA SER A 109 -18.72 5.39 15.29
C SER A 109 -17.50 6.28 14.98
N ASN A 110 -17.19 7.25 15.84
CA ASN A 110 -15.97 8.06 15.69
C ASN A 110 -14.70 7.19 15.73
N ALA A 111 -14.64 6.20 16.63
CA ALA A 111 -13.51 5.27 16.71
C ALA A 111 -13.39 4.39 15.45
N ASP A 112 -14.52 3.96 14.88
CA ASP A 112 -14.53 3.22 13.62
C ASP A 112 -13.98 4.10 12.47
N ARG A 113 -14.33 5.39 12.43
CA ARG A 113 -13.82 6.33 11.42
C ARG A 113 -12.32 6.54 11.53
N GLU A 114 -11.79 6.66 12.75
CA GLU A 114 -10.35 6.74 12.97
C GLU A 114 -9.65 5.48 12.47
N ALA A 115 -10.19 4.29 12.77
CA ALA A 115 -9.63 3.04 12.27
C ALA A 115 -9.66 2.97 10.73
N LEU A 116 -10.73 3.43 10.09
CA LEU A 116 -10.86 3.51 8.63
C LEU A 116 -9.90 4.53 8.02
N ALA A 117 -9.74 5.70 8.64
CA ALA A 117 -8.80 6.72 8.20
C ALA A 117 -7.35 6.23 8.31
N ASP A 118 -6.99 5.62 9.43
CA ASP A 118 -5.67 5.04 9.67
C ASP A 118 -5.33 3.99 8.59
N ILE A 119 -6.24 3.05 8.32
CA ILE A 119 -5.97 2.01 7.32
C ILE A 119 -5.92 2.58 5.90
N LEU A 120 -6.81 3.51 5.53
CA LEU A 120 -6.78 4.17 4.22
C LEU A 120 -5.47 4.92 4.01
N VAL A 121 -5.03 5.70 5.01
CA VAL A 121 -3.78 6.45 4.96
C VAL A 121 -2.58 5.51 4.87
N ALA A 122 -2.57 4.44 5.67
CA ALA A 122 -1.54 3.42 5.62
C ALA A 122 -1.44 2.80 4.22
N GLN A 123 -2.57 2.42 3.58
CA GLN A 123 -2.55 1.81 2.24
C GLN A 123 -1.93 2.70 1.15
N ILE A 124 -1.95 4.03 1.30
CA ILE A 124 -1.27 4.94 0.36
C ILE A 124 0.25 4.76 0.42
N ARG A 125 0.82 4.54 1.61
CA ARG A 125 2.27 4.45 1.82
C ARG A 125 2.78 3.00 1.77
N ARG A 126 1.88 2.04 1.96
CA ARG A 126 2.21 0.63 2.20
C ARG A 126 2.62 -0.13 0.95
N SER A 127 2.14 0.28 -0.21
CA SER A 127 2.46 -0.36 -1.48
C SER A 127 3.81 0.12 -2.00
N PRO A 128 4.74 -0.79 -2.34
CA PRO A 128 5.94 -0.43 -3.08
C PRO A 128 5.63 0.39 -4.34
N ASP A 129 4.51 0.13 -5.02
CA ASP A 129 4.11 0.90 -6.20
C ASP A 129 3.76 2.34 -5.88
N ALA A 130 3.07 2.57 -4.76
CA ALA A 130 2.69 3.91 -4.34
C ALA A 130 3.91 4.69 -3.81
N PHE A 131 4.80 4.04 -3.04
CA PHE A 131 6.06 4.63 -2.62
C PHE A 131 6.98 4.92 -3.81
N ASN A 132 7.09 3.99 -4.76
CA ASN A 132 7.84 4.20 -6.01
C ASN A 132 7.25 5.35 -6.80
N SER A 133 5.92 5.46 -6.92
CA SER A 133 5.29 6.58 -7.62
C SER A 133 5.56 7.94 -6.96
N ILE A 134 5.64 8.00 -5.63
CA ILE A 134 5.95 9.23 -4.89
C ILE A 134 7.44 9.58 -5.03
N THR A 135 8.30 8.57 -4.96
CA THR A 135 9.75 8.72 -4.97
C THR A 135 10.39 8.67 -6.35
N ALA A 136 9.62 8.41 -7.42
CA ALA A 136 10.14 8.30 -8.79
C ALA A 136 10.79 9.60 -9.29
N LYS A 137 10.42 10.73 -8.70
CA LYS A 137 11.01 12.05 -9.01
C LYS A 137 12.12 12.45 -8.03
N TRP A 138 12.38 11.64 -7.00
CA TRP A 138 13.42 11.94 -6.03
C TRP A 138 14.75 11.50 -6.61
N ASP A 139 15.64 12.45 -6.79
CA ASP A 139 17.06 12.14 -6.92
C ASP A 139 17.57 11.80 -5.52
N PHE A 140 17.57 10.50 -5.20
CA PHE A 140 18.03 10.03 -3.89
C PHE A 140 19.51 10.31 -3.69
N ASP A 141 20.30 10.29 -4.76
CA ASP A 141 21.73 10.55 -4.68
C ASP A 141 21.94 12.04 -4.32
N ALA A 142 21.20 12.94 -4.96
CA ALA A 142 21.18 14.35 -4.58
C ALA A 142 20.63 14.58 -3.16
N PHE A 143 19.57 13.87 -2.74
CA PHE A 143 19.04 13.97 -1.39
C PHE A 143 20.07 13.58 -0.32
N ILE A 144 20.81 12.50 -0.54
CA ILE A 144 21.87 12.06 0.38
C ILE A 144 23.05 13.03 0.34
N ALA A 145 23.44 13.52 -0.84
CA ALA A 145 24.48 14.53 -0.99
C ALA A 145 24.13 15.85 -0.27
N ASP A 146 22.90 16.33 -0.39
CA ASP A 146 22.41 17.53 0.31
C ASP A 146 22.44 17.35 1.83
N ARG A 147 22.00 16.19 2.34
CA ARG A 147 22.06 15.88 3.78
C ARG A 147 23.49 15.79 4.29
N LEU A 148 24.42 15.27 3.48
CA LEU A 148 25.85 15.26 3.81
C LEU A 148 26.42 16.68 3.87
N ALA A 149 26.08 17.52 2.90
CA ALA A 149 26.50 18.92 2.87
C ALA A 149 25.98 19.71 4.10
N GLU A 150 24.72 19.49 4.50
CA GLU A 150 24.16 20.07 5.73
C GLU A 150 24.88 19.57 7.00
N TRP A 151 25.25 18.29 7.03
CA TRP A 151 25.97 17.69 8.15
C TRP A 151 27.39 18.25 8.28
N GLU A 152 28.09 18.42 7.16
CA GLU A 152 29.42 19.06 7.07
C GLU A 152 29.34 20.54 7.46
N ALA A 153 28.32 21.27 6.97
CA ALA A 153 28.07 22.67 7.34
C ALA A 153 27.78 22.86 8.84
N ALA A 154 27.26 21.83 9.51
CA ALA A 154 27.08 21.82 10.96
C ALA A 154 28.38 21.51 11.76
N GLY A 155 29.54 21.53 11.11
CA GLY A 155 30.86 21.37 11.74
C GLY A 155 31.23 19.93 12.05
N ARG A 156 30.55 18.95 11.44
CA ARG A 156 30.82 17.52 11.64
C ARG A 156 31.48 16.97 10.38
N SER A 157 32.72 16.49 10.50
CA SER A 157 33.47 15.88 9.39
C SER A 157 32.96 14.46 9.11
N VAL A 158 32.87 14.10 7.82
CA VAL A 158 32.69 12.73 7.35
C VAL A 158 33.98 12.34 6.64
N GLU A 159 34.57 11.19 6.96
CA GLU A 159 35.77 10.73 6.26
C GLU A 159 35.44 10.36 4.79
N ASP A 160 36.39 10.53 3.87
CA ASP A 160 36.16 10.28 2.44
C ASP A 160 35.75 8.82 2.15
N ALA A 161 36.24 7.86 2.95
CA ALA A 161 35.86 6.46 2.87
C ALA A 161 34.38 6.23 3.27
N ASP A 162 33.90 6.95 4.29
CA ASP A 162 32.50 6.92 4.71
C ASP A 162 31.60 7.59 3.68
N ARG A 163 32.07 8.68 3.05
CA ARG A 163 31.34 9.37 1.98
C ARG A 163 31.10 8.46 0.77
N ALA A 164 32.11 7.70 0.36
CA ALA A 164 31.96 6.74 -0.74
C ALA A 164 30.99 5.59 -0.41
N ASP A 165 30.97 5.12 0.85
CA ASP A 165 30.02 4.10 1.29
C ASP A 165 28.58 4.64 1.38
N LEU A 166 28.40 5.87 1.87
CA LEU A 166 27.10 6.56 1.96
C LEU A 166 26.46 6.86 0.60
N LEU A 167 27.28 7.03 -0.44
CA LEU A 167 26.83 7.18 -1.82
C LEU A 167 26.79 5.84 -2.58
N SER A 168 27.12 4.72 -1.94
CA SER A 168 27.07 3.42 -2.58
C SER A 168 25.63 3.02 -2.88
N GLY A 169 25.41 2.34 -4.01
CA GLY A 169 24.08 1.83 -4.38
C GLY A 169 23.48 0.89 -3.32
N ARG A 170 24.31 0.24 -2.50
CA ARG A 170 23.87 -0.57 -1.36
C ARG A 170 23.29 0.30 -0.24
N PHE A 171 23.99 1.36 0.17
CA PHE A 171 23.52 2.27 1.20
C PHE A 171 22.28 3.03 0.77
N VAL A 172 22.23 3.51 -0.47
CA VAL A 172 21.03 4.17 -1.04
C VAL A 172 19.83 3.23 -1.04
N ALA A 173 20.01 1.97 -1.48
CA ALA A 173 18.94 0.98 -1.46
C ALA A 173 18.47 0.67 -0.02
N GLN A 174 19.38 0.58 0.94
CA GLN A 174 19.05 0.36 2.36
C GLN A 174 18.33 1.57 2.95
N THR A 175 18.79 2.79 2.67
CA THR A 175 18.18 4.04 3.13
C THR A 175 16.77 4.18 2.59
N ARG A 176 16.57 3.88 1.31
CA ARG A 176 15.23 3.85 0.69
C ARG A 176 14.29 2.86 1.38
N ARG A 177 14.80 1.67 1.74
CA ARG A 177 14.04 0.66 2.50
C ARG A 177 13.69 1.14 3.91
N ASN A 178 14.66 1.71 4.62
CA ASN A 178 14.47 2.26 5.96
C ASN A 178 13.42 3.39 5.92
N LEU A 179 13.50 4.28 4.93
CA LEU A 179 12.54 5.35 4.73
C LEU A 179 11.14 4.78 4.51
N LEU A 180 10.95 3.78 3.63
CA LEU A 180 9.66 3.12 3.44
C LEU A 180 9.11 2.54 4.77
N ALA A 181 9.95 1.83 5.53
CA ALA A 181 9.56 1.21 6.80
C ALA A 181 9.14 2.25 7.86
N GLN A 182 9.84 3.38 7.95
CA GLN A 182 9.52 4.46 8.89
C GLN A 182 8.26 5.20 8.46
N THR A 183 8.18 5.55 7.17
CA THR A 183 7.10 6.35 6.62
C THR A 183 5.76 5.61 6.63
N VAL A 184 5.72 4.30 6.43
CA VAL A 184 4.43 3.57 6.34
C VAL A 184 3.56 3.69 7.61
N VAL A 185 4.17 3.93 8.77
CA VAL A 185 3.49 4.00 10.08
C VAL A 185 3.46 5.37 10.71
N GLU A 186 4.07 6.36 10.07
CA GLU A 186 4.03 7.74 10.56
C GLU A 186 2.63 8.33 10.36
N PRO A 187 2.01 8.87 11.42
CA PRO A 187 0.73 9.56 11.32
C PRO A 187 0.88 10.76 10.37
N LEU A 188 0.23 10.70 9.20
CA LEU A 188 0.09 11.87 8.35
C LEU A 188 -1.02 12.75 8.91
N LEU A 189 -0.78 13.42 10.05
CA LEU A 189 -1.79 14.15 10.82
C LEU A 189 -2.70 15.03 9.94
N ARG A 190 -2.13 15.73 8.94
CA ARG A 190 -2.91 16.54 7.97
C ARG A 190 -3.77 15.70 7.02
N VAL A 191 -3.26 14.58 6.52
CA VAL A 191 -4.01 13.67 5.63
C VAL A 191 -5.07 12.92 6.42
N SER A 192 -4.76 12.43 7.63
CA SER A 192 -5.72 11.81 8.54
C SER A 192 -6.85 12.78 8.89
N ALA A 193 -6.53 14.04 9.23
CA ALA A 193 -7.54 15.07 9.47
C ALA A 193 -8.40 15.35 8.21
N GLY A 194 -7.80 15.36 7.03
CA GLY A 194 -8.52 15.48 5.76
C GLY A 194 -9.49 14.32 5.51
N VAL A 195 -9.03 13.08 5.71
CA VAL A 195 -9.86 11.87 5.58
C VAL A 195 -11.00 11.86 6.60
N LEU A 196 -10.73 12.24 7.86
CA LEU A 196 -11.73 12.27 8.93
C LEU A 196 -12.83 13.31 8.73
N ARG A 197 -12.56 14.40 8.00
CA ARG A 197 -13.55 15.43 7.63
C ARG A 197 -14.46 14.99 6.49
N ARG A 198 -14.12 13.90 5.81
CA ARG A 198 -14.84 13.42 4.63
C ARG A 198 -15.91 12.40 4.99
N GLY A 199 -16.91 12.34 4.13
CA GLY A 199 -17.86 11.23 4.10
C GLY A 199 -17.22 9.98 3.51
N PHE A 200 -17.97 8.88 3.57
CA PHE A 200 -17.64 7.69 2.80
C PHE A 200 -18.87 7.12 2.09
N ILE A 201 -18.64 6.59 0.90
CA ILE A 201 -19.61 5.86 0.13
C ILE A 201 -19.26 4.38 0.22
N VAL A 202 -20.25 3.53 0.47
CA VAL A 202 -20.12 2.07 0.34
C VAL A 202 -20.64 1.68 -1.04
N GLY A 203 -19.72 1.30 -1.93
CA GLY A 203 -20.05 0.85 -3.27
C GLY A 203 -20.23 -0.67 -3.32
N MET A 204 -21.28 -1.13 -3.99
CA MET A 204 -21.60 -2.54 -4.11
C MET A 204 -21.76 -3.03 -5.53
N LEU A 205 -21.38 -4.27 -5.78
CA LEU A 205 -21.70 -4.98 -7.01
C LEU A 205 -22.89 -5.91 -6.75
N THR A 206 -24.00 -5.66 -7.43
CA THR A 206 -25.22 -6.47 -7.36
C THR A 206 -25.17 -7.69 -8.28
N LYS A 207 -24.39 -7.60 -9.36
CA LYS A 207 -24.27 -8.67 -10.38
C LYS A 207 -23.27 -9.74 -9.92
N PRO A 208 -23.67 -11.03 -9.83
CA PRO A 208 -22.83 -12.08 -9.27
C PRO A 208 -21.59 -12.42 -10.11
N ASN A 209 -21.60 -12.08 -11.41
CA ASN A 209 -20.48 -12.28 -12.32
C ASN A 209 -19.53 -11.07 -12.41
N ARG A 210 -19.71 -10.07 -11.55
CA ARG A 210 -18.85 -8.89 -11.46
C ARG A 210 -18.02 -8.97 -10.18
N SER A 211 -16.79 -8.50 -10.26
CA SER A 211 -15.90 -8.46 -9.11
C SER A 211 -14.90 -7.33 -9.23
N PHE A 212 -14.58 -6.71 -8.09
CA PHE A 212 -13.42 -5.85 -7.97
C PHE A 212 -12.13 -6.67 -8.13
N LEU A 213 -11.10 -6.02 -8.67
CA LEU A 213 -9.75 -6.54 -8.72
C LEU A 213 -9.00 -6.10 -7.45
N VAL A 214 -8.12 -6.94 -6.93
CA VAL A 214 -7.15 -6.51 -5.90
C VAL A 214 -5.81 -6.26 -6.56
N GLY A 215 -5.29 -5.05 -6.37
CA GLY A 215 -4.00 -4.63 -6.88
C GLY A 215 -3.01 -4.43 -5.75
N SER A 216 -1.71 -4.51 -6.07
CA SER A 216 -0.64 -4.16 -5.14
C SER A 216 -0.73 -2.72 -4.65
N ALA A 217 -1.35 -1.82 -5.41
CA ALA A 217 -1.83 -0.53 -4.96
C ALA A 217 -3.36 -0.56 -4.84
N LEU A 218 -3.84 -0.72 -3.59
CA LEU A 218 -5.25 -0.96 -3.23
C LEU A 218 -6.20 0.21 -3.44
N LEU A 219 -5.68 1.43 -3.62
CA LEU A 219 -6.46 2.66 -3.66
C LEU A 219 -6.55 3.23 -5.07
N ALA A 220 -7.72 3.19 -5.68
CA ALA A 220 -8.01 3.89 -6.93
C ALA A 220 -8.42 5.34 -6.62
N ARG A 221 -7.51 6.28 -6.88
CA ARG A 221 -7.73 7.72 -6.66
C ARG A 221 -8.08 8.43 -7.97
N PHE A 222 -9.23 9.10 -7.99
CA PHE A 222 -9.67 9.92 -9.11
C PHE A 222 -9.68 11.39 -8.71
N ASN A 223 -9.17 12.25 -9.57
CA ASN A 223 -9.13 13.69 -9.35
C ASN A 223 -10.53 14.23 -9.05
N GLY A 224 -10.58 15.28 -8.23
CA GLY A 224 -11.79 16.06 -8.02
C GLY A 224 -12.35 16.54 -9.34
N ARG A 225 -13.60 16.21 -9.64
CA ARG A 225 -14.20 16.52 -10.96
C ARG A 225 -14.18 18.03 -11.26
N ILE A 226 -14.30 18.85 -10.22
CA ILE A 226 -14.34 20.31 -10.31
C ILE A 226 -12.94 20.90 -10.24
N THR A 227 -12.18 20.52 -9.23
CA THR A 227 -10.87 21.12 -8.89
C THR A 227 -9.71 20.56 -9.72
N GLN A 228 -9.90 19.38 -10.32
CA GLN A 228 -8.86 18.53 -10.91
C GLN A 228 -7.71 18.17 -9.94
N ARG A 229 -7.88 18.39 -8.64
CA ARG A 229 -6.87 18.06 -7.61
C ARG A 229 -7.03 16.61 -7.13
N ASN A 230 -5.92 15.99 -6.73
CA ASN A 230 -5.88 14.57 -6.33
C ASN A 230 -5.53 14.35 -4.84
N GLY A 231 -5.60 15.42 -4.05
CA GLY A 231 -5.26 15.42 -2.62
C GLY A 231 -6.45 15.06 -1.72
N PHE A 232 -6.17 14.41 -0.58
CA PHE A 232 -7.21 14.06 0.41
C PHE A 232 -7.88 15.27 1.06
N LEU A 233 -7.25 16.45 1.00
CA LEU A 233 -7.84 17.71 1.46
C LEU A 233 -8.97 18.21 0.54
N ASP A 234 -9.04 17.71 -0.68
CA ASP A 234 -10.11 18.06 -1.61
C ASP A 234 -11.30 17.10 -1.44
N PRO A 235 -12.47 17.57 -0.96
CA PRO A 235 -13.64 16.73 -0.73
C PRO A 235 -14.22 16.14 -2.02
N THR A 236 -13.90 16.68 -3.19
CA THR A 236 -14.42 16.21 -4.49
C THR A 236 -13.61 15.08 -5.11
N MET A 237 -12.40 14.82 -4.60
CA MET A 237 -11.56 13.68 -5.00
C MET A 237 -12.23 12.36 -4.59
N GLU A 238 -12.16 11.31 -5.40
CA GLU A 238 -12.71 9.99 -5.05
C GLU A 238 -11.56 9.03 -4.74
N ALA A 239 -11.54 8.42 -3.55
CA ALA A 239 -10.54 7.42 -3.16
C ALA A 239 -11.20 6.07 -2.88
N TRP A 240 -11.30 5.23 -3.91
CA TRP A 240 -11.93 3.92 -3.88
C TRP A 240 -10.96 2.84 -3.39
N MET A 241 -11.32 2.13 -2.33
CA MET A 241 -10.62 0.96 -1.82
C MET A 241 -11.57 -0.24 -1.82
N PRO A 242 -11.39 -1.20 -2.73
CA PRO A 242 -12.08 -2.48 -2.64
C PRO A 242 -11.70 -3.21 -1.34
N ILE A 243 -12.71 -3.59 -0.55
CA ILE A 243 -12.54 -4.27 0.75
C ILE A 243 -13.06 -5.71 0.72
N ALA A 244 -13.81 -6.06 -0.33
CA ALA A 244 -14.22 -7.42 -0.68
C ALA A 244 -14.35 -7.53 -2.19
N ARG A 245 -14.55 -8.76 -2.70
CA ARG A 245 -14.76 -9.00 -4.14
C ARG A 245 -15.93 -8.22 -4.75
N ASP A 246 -16.90 -7.82 -3.94
CA ASP A 246 -18.19 -7.24 -4.28
C ASP A 246 -18.49 -5.91 -3.55
N VAL A 247 -17.60 -5.47 -2.64
CA VAL A 247 -17.79 -4.26 -1.82
C VAL A 247 -16.53 -3.41 -1.82
N ALA A 248 -16.70 -2.10 -2.00
CA ALA A 248 -15.65 -1.10 -1.88
C ALA A 248 -16.11 0.05 -0.97
N ILE A 249 -15.15 0.70 -0.31
CA ILE A 249 -15.38 1.99 0.35
C ILE A 249 -14.74 3.10 -0.47
N CYS A 250 -15.38 4.26 -0.54
CA CYS A 250 -14.83 5.44 -1.16
C CYS A 250 -14.87 6.59 -0.18
N SER A 251 -13.72 7.16 0.18
CA SER A 251 -13.72 8.46 0.87
C SER A 251 -14.13 9.53 -0.14
N TYR A 252 -15.23 10.25 0.10
CA TYR A 252 -15.78 11.27 -0.81
C TYR A 252 -16.73 12.20 -0.08
N GLY A 253 -16.76 13.47 -0.50
CA GLY A 253 -17.69 14.47 0.00
C GLY A 253 -17.44 14.84 1.45
N GLU A 254 -18.41 15.52 2.04
CA GLU A 254 -18.36 15.94 3.44
C GLU A 254 -18.93 14.86 4.37
N ARG A 255 -18.40 14.83 5.59
CA ARG A 255 -18.92 13.97 6.66
C ARG A 255 -20.41 14.23 6.89
N GLY A 256 -21.17 13.15 7.13
CA GLY A 256 -22.63 13.21 7.28
C GLY A 256 -23.39 12.85 6.00
N ASN A 257 -22.70 12.78 4.86
CA ASN A 257 -23.27 12.35 3.57
C ASN A 257 -22.95 10.89 3.25
N GLU A 258 -22.78 10.05 4.28
CA GLU A 258 -22.50 8.64 4.08
C GLU A 258 -23.70 7.94 3.44
N ARG A 259 -23.41 7.10 2.44
CA ARG A 259 -24.45 6.40 1.69
C ARG A 259 -23.93 5.09 1.12
N ILE A 260 -24.86 4.20 0.84
CA ILE A 260 -24.61 3.01 0.04
C ILE A 260 -25.05 3.28 -1.40
N MET A 261 -24.31 2.75 -2.38
CA MET A 261 -24.70 2.83 -3.78
C MET A 261 -24.28 1.60 -4.57
N GLU A 262 -25.00 1.30 -5.63
CA GLU A 262 -24.56 0.34 -6.63
C GLU A 262 -23.43 0.94 -7.48
N VAL A 263 -22.39 0.14 -7.73
CA VAL A 263 -21.32 0.47 -8.65
C VAL A 263 -21.63 -0.18 -9.99
N GLU A 264 -22.07 0.64 -10.93
CA GLU A 264 -22.36 0.20 -12.30
C GLU A 264 -21.12 -0.32 -13.03
N ASP A 265 -21.35 -1.09 -14.09
CA ASP A 265 -20.29 -1.68 -14.92
C ASP A 265 -19.27 -0.64 -15.42
N ALA A 266 -19.70 0.60 -15.73
CA ALA A 266 -18.80 1.67 -16.14
C ALA A 266 -17.87 2.13 -15.00
N GLY A 267 -18.42 2.30 -13.80
CA GLY A 267 -17.65 2.63 -12.59
C GLY A 267 -16.69 1.51 -12.22
N LEU A 268 -17.16 0.25 -12.22
CA LEU A 268 -16.32 -0.92 -11.98
C LEU A 268 -15.14 -1.00 -12.96
N ARG A 269 -15.39 -0.74 -14.26
CA ARG A 269 -14.32 -0.72 -15.26
C ARG A 269 -13.28 0.37 -15.01
N LYS A 270 -13.71 1.56 -14.56
CA LYS A 270 -12.79 2.66 -14.20
C LYS A 270 -11.94 2.30 -12.99
N ILE A 271 -12.57 1.77 -11.92
CA ILE A 271 -11.88 1.37 -10.69
C ILE A 271 -10.88 0.25 -10.97
N ASN A 272 -11.32 -0.87 -11.54
CA ASN A 272 -10.43 -2.00 -11.85
C ASN A 272 -9.35 -1.62 -12.87
N GLY A 273 -9.66 -0.75 -13.83
CA GLY A 273 -8.69 -0.24 -14.81
C GLY A 273 -7.58 0.56 -14.15
N LEU A 274 -7.93 1.47 -13.24
CA LEU A 274 -6.95 2.25 -12.49
C LEU A 274 -6.11 1.36 -11.56
N LEU A 275 -6.76 0.50 -10.75
CA LEU A 275 -6.09 -0.46 -9.88
C LEU A 275 -5.11 -1.33 -10.66
N SER A 276 -5.55 -1.87 -11.79
CA SER A 276 -4.71 -2.68 -12.64
C SER A 276 -3.53 -1.89 -13.17
N ARG A 277 -3.72 -0.68 -13.70
CA ARG A 277 -2.65 0.14 -14.27
C ARG A 277 -1.58 0.50 -13.24
N GLN A 278 -1.98 0.98 -12.07
CA GLN A 278 -1.06 1.46 -11.03
C GLN A 278 -0.37 0.34 -10.23
N SER A 279 -0.89 -0.89 -10.32
CA SER A 279 -0.37 -2.02 -9.56
C SER A 279 0.62 -2.84 -10.39
N THR A 280 1.74 -3.21 -9.78
CA THR A 280 2.68 -4.20 -10.34
C THR A 280 2.13 -5.63 -10.26
N VAL A 281 1.41 -5.97 -9.19
CA VAL A 281 0.76 -7.28 -9.03
C VAL A 281 -0.74 -7.07 -9.00
N VAL A 282 -1.49 -7.89 -9.73
CA VAL A 282 -2.95 -7.90 -9.71
C VAL A 282 -3.45 -9.29 -9.40
N ALA A 283 -4.56 -9.41 -8.68
CA ALA A 283 -5.19 -10.69 -8.38
C ALA A 283 -6.72 -10.61 -8.29
N SER A 284 -7.37 -11.76 -8.47
CA SER A 284 -8.82 -11.95 -8.29
C SER A 284 -9.14 -13.43 -8.12
N ALA A 285 -10.31 -13.74 -7.56
CA ALA A 285 -10.86 -15.09 -7.58
C ALA A 285 -11.22 -15.56 -9.01
N SER A 286 -11.51 -14.62 -9.93
CA SER A 286 -11.75 -14.93 -11.35
C SER A 286 -10.46 -14.81 -12.17
N ARG A 287 -10.08 -15.91 -12.82
CA ARG A 287 -8.96 -15.93 -13.77
C ARG A 287 -9.24 -15.03 -14.97
N GLU A 288 -10.47 -15.05 -15.45
CA GLU A 288 -10.95 -14.29 -16.61
C GLU A 288 -10.82 -12.79 -16.36
N LEU A 289 -11.10 -12.34 -15.14
CA LEU A 289 -10.92 -10.94 -14.76
C LEU A 289 -9.43 -10.54 -14.84
N VAL A 290 -8.53 -11.36 -14.32
CA VAL A 290 -7.08 -11.11 -14.41
C VAL A 290 -6.62 -11.11 -15.88
N VAL A 291 -7.09 -12.05 -16.70
CA VAL A 291 -6.82 -12.08 -18.16
C VAL A 291 -7.30 -10.79 -18.83
N ALA A 292 -8.50 -10.32 -18.51
CA ALA A 292 -9.08 -9.14 -19.14
C ALA A 292 -8.25 -7.86 -18.89
N TYR A 293 -7.76 -7.68 -17.66
CA TYR A 293 -6.98 -6.50 -17.29
C TYR A 293 -5.49 -6.61 -17.62
N THR A 294 -4.95 -7.82 -17.79
CA THR A 294 -3.59 -8.01 -18.33
C THR A 294 -3.53 -7.73 -19.83
N ARG A 295 -4.48 -8.23 -20.62
CA ARG A 295 -4.56 -7.98 -22.07
C ARG A 295 -4.72 -6.51 -22.44
N ARG A 296 -5.45 -5.74 -21.61
CA ARG A 296 -5.65 -4.30 -21.84
C ARG A 296 -4.37 -3.48 -21.70
N LEU A 297 -3.42 -3.92 -20.88
CA LEU A 297 -2.12 -3.25 -20.74
C LEU A 297 -1.28 -3.36 -22.02
N HIS A 298 -1.46 -4.44 -22.79
CA HIS A 298 -0.76 -4.65 -24.06
C HIS A 298 -1.42 -3.93 -25.26
N ARG A 299 -2.57 -3.26 -25.08
CA ARG A 299 -3.34 -2.63 -26.16
C ARG A 299 -3.53 -1.11 -26.03
N ALA A 300 -3.16 -0.49 -24.93
CA ALA A 300 -3.35 0.94 -24.72
C ALA A 300 -2.06 1.74 -24.97
N PRO A 301 -2.07 2.78 -25.84
CA PRO A 301 -1.04 3.81 -25.83
C PRO A 301 -1.00 4.51 -24.46
N LEU A 302 0.18 4.94 -24.05
CA LEU A 302 0.44 5.67 -22.81
C LEU A 302 -0.20 7.08 -22.86
N GLU A 303 -1.50 7.19 -22.72
CA GLU A 303 -2.18 8.48 -22.58
C GLU A 303 -3.00 8.54 -21.28
N GLY A 304 -2.74 9.58 -20.48
CA GLY A 304 -3.64 10.01 -19.40
C GLY A 304 -3.23 9.71 -17.95
N ALA A 305 -1.98 9.34 -17.65
CA ALA A 305 -1.45 9.49 -16.29
C ALA A 305 -0.69 10.82 -16.19
N VAL A 306 -1.44 11.90 -15.96
CA VAL A 306 -0.85 13.23 -15.78
C VAL A 306 -0.04 13.21 -14.47
N SER A 307 1.22 13.63 -14.60
CA SER A 307 2.13 13.85 -13.50
C SER A 307 1.50 14.72 -12.42
N PRO A 308 1.84 14.52 -11.13
CA PRO A 308 1.51 15.52 -10.12
C PRO A 308 2.15 16.84 -10.55
N SER A 309 1.31 17.85 -10.74
CA SER A 309 1.69 19.25 -10.96
C SER A 309 2.61 19.71 -9.82
N ALA A 310 3.59 20.54 -10.19
CA ALA A 310 4.60 21.15 -9.33
C ALA A 310 4.03 21.77 -8.05
#